data_AF-A0A506Y8K2-F1
#
_entry.id   AF-A0A506Y8K2-F1
#
_cell.length_a   1.000
_cell.length_b   1.000
_cell.length_c   1.000
_cell.angle_alpha   90.00
_cell.angle_beta   90.00
_cell.angle_gamma   90.00
#
_symmetry.space_group_name_H-M   'P 1'
#
loop_
_entity.id
_entity.type
_entity.pdbx_description
1 polymer ?
#
loop_
_entity_poly.entity_id
_entity_poly.type
_entity_poly.pdbx_seq_one_letter_code
_entity_poly.pdbx_strand_id
1 'polypeptide(L)'
;MTTPAAPREAAEVLASTPREALLPALLENLARGVAAPDGTAPQVRLLRTFPDGHHQQIAAWPDDGGAVTVPWDAVERHPVPGIGVLEIRPGADLGTARRRRLLDETCVWLAATVRAARAMRTLDRARREALQRETEAERAEVRAARVREGERIRLVETITTATVRDLATLRALLARPADEVEWPAIHATAEQLIDDLRDAVRGVFPAMLPDRGAEETLRELAAALPVPVEVTGHLGRRAGWDIESGFYHAVAGALTTVARAGGRASLRLRRADALVAIIGGARELDAADLGDALVVDAERIASLGGELVVRPTGDSVEVEVTMPDRSEVTSLPVGNRQIAARPVHGRVATLVEVAGLPADELEACRDALVAPVTLLVVQGPVPAPMPGVQTLLCDAAPDVALAAEIRDPDGRWGDVDAVVCALTPRPGFAEGLRPGQLLFRDGVAPAEAVVALAARAPVLAARRVLERLAARAIDKGADALRWQVDELRAGAHELAEDVLLDEVARGEAPTIVDAAAARLAGGEGGEAHVRLGLPVDADPERMRDAALAALARWQQVATGPGGAARRRVAEVLERSAEGLLAR
;
A
#
# COMPACT_ATOMS: atom_id res chain seq x y z
N MET A 1 -16.17 52.08 20.91
CA MET A 1 -15.78 52.52 19.56
C MET A 1 -14.32 52.98 19.63
N THR A 2 -13.40 52.06 19.34
CA THR A 2 -11.96 52.29 19.34
C THR A 2 -11.60 53.02 18.05
N THR A 3 -10.92 54.16 18.16
CA THR A 3 -10.35 54.91 17.03
C THR A 3 -9.52 53.98 16.16
N PRO A 4 -9.67 53.94 14.82
CA PRO A 4 -8.87 53.06 13.97
C PRO A 4 -7.39 53.43 14.12
N ALA A 5 -6.56 52.47 14.53
CA ALA A 5 -5.13 52.65 14.67
C ALA A 5 -4.51 53.04 13.32
N ALA A 6 -3.62 54.04 13.32
CA ALA A 6 -2.96 54.51 12.11
C ALA A 6 -2.17 53.38 11.43
N PRO A 7 -2.07 53.38 10.09
CA PRO A 7 -1.27 52.41 9.36
C PRO A 7 0.20 52.48 9.80
N ARG A 8 0.79 51.31 10.04
CA ARG A 8 2.16 51.15 10.51
C ARG A 8 3.12 51.06 9.34
N GLU A 9 4.39 51.34 9.58
CA GLU A 9 5.43 51.06 8.57
C GLU A 9 5.52 49.54 8.32
N ALA A 10 5.80 49.13 7.08
CA ALA A 10 5.88 47.71 6.74
C ALA A 10 6.93 46.98 7.59
N ALA A 11 8.05 47.64 7.92
CA ALA A 11 9.08 47.12 8.81
C ALA A 11 8.57 46.78 10.21
N GLU A 12 7.66 47.60 10.77
CA GLU A 12 7.08 47.34 12.08
C GLU A 12 6.11 46.15 12.07
N VAL A 13 5.35 45.98 10.98
CA VAL A 13 4.48 44.81 10.79
C VAL A 13 5.34 43.55 10.75
N LEU A 14 6.44 43.55 9.98
CA LEU A 14 7.37 42.42 9.92
C LEU A 14 7.99 42.08 11.28
N ALA A 15 8.31 43.10 12.08
CA ALA A 15 8.94 42.92 13.38
C ALA A 15 7.96 42.44 14.47
N SER A 16 6.66 42.73 14.33
CA SER A 16 5.65 42.42 15.35
C SER A 16 4.67 41.32 14.98
N THR A 17 4.71 40.81 13.74
CA THR A 17 3.80 39.77 13.27
C THR A 17 4.53 38.43 13.07
N PRO A 18 3.99 37.32 13.59
CA PRO A 18 4.52 35.97 13.33
C PRO A 18 4.57 35.65 11.83
N ARG A 19 5.57 34.88 11.39
CA ARG A 19 5.81 34.61 9.96
C ARG A 19 4.60 34.07 9.20
N GLU A 20 3.82 33.22 9.85
CA GLU A 20 2.63 32.57 9.30
C GLU A 20 1.48 33.57 9.03
N ALA A 21 1.44 34.67 9.79
CA ALA A 21 0.43 35.72 9.68
C ALA A 21 0.92 36.97 8.90
N LEU A 22 2.16 36.97 8.41
CA LEU A 22 2.75 38.15 7.74
C LEU A 22 2.01 38.56 6.47
N LEU A 23 1.63 37.59 5.64
CA LEU A 23 0.90 37.86 4.40
C LEU A 23 -0.43 38.58 4.65
N PRO A 24 -1.37 38.03 5.45
CA PRO A 24 -2.62 38.72 5.75
C PRO A 24 -2.41 40.03 6.51
N ALA A 25 -1.44 40.13 7.43
CA ALA A 25 -1.17 41.37 8.16
C ALA A 25 -0.62 42.50 7.28
N LEU A 26 0.21 42.18 6.29
CA LEU A 26 0.70 43.15 5.31
C LEU A 26 -0.43 43.67 4.42
N LEU A 27 -1.33 42.78 3.98
CA LEU A 27 -2.52 43.16 3.19
C LEU A 27 -3.49 44.02 4.00
N GLU A 28 -3.73 43.65 5.26
CA GLU A 28 -4.53 44.43 6.20
C GLU A 28 -3.96 45.83 6.46
N ASN A 29 -2.66 45.91 6.75
CA ASN A 29 -2.00 47.19 7.02
C ASN A 29 -2.04 48.10 5.78
N LEU A 30 -1.85 47.53 4.59
CA LEU A 30 -1.97 48.27 3.34
C LEU A 30 -3.40 48.77 3.13
N ALA A 31 -4.40 47.90 3.22
CA ALA A 31 -5.80 48.24 3.02
C ALA A 31 -6.26 49.36 3.96
N ARG A 32 -5.88 49.30 5.24
CA ARG A 32 -6.13 50.38 6.21
C ARG A 32 -5.39 51.67 5.85
N GLY A 33 -4.17 51.56 5.34
CA GLY A 33 -3.35 52.72 4.98
C GLY A 33 -3.79 53.46 3.72
N VAL A 34 -4.48 52.76 2.82
CA VAL A 34 -5.04 53.32 1.59
C VAL A 34 -6.56 53.49 1.64
N ALA A 35 -7.16 53.36 2.84
CA ALA A 35 -8.59 53.57 3.05
C ALA A 35 -9.04 54.97 2.60
N ALA A 36 -10.29 55.02 2.12
CA ALA A 36 -10.92 56.25 1.66
C ALA A 36 -11.16 57.22 2.85
N PRO A 37 -11.37 58.53 2.59
CA PRO A 37 -11.55 59.54 3.64
C PRO A 37 -12.75 59.29 4.57
N ASP A 38 -13.74 58.53 4.09
CA ASP A 38 -14.91 58.05 4.85
C ASP A 38 -14.59 56.89 5.80
N GLY A 39 -13.35 56.39 5.78
CA GLY A 39 -12.88 55.26 6.60
C GLY A 39 -13.07 53.89 5.95
N THR A 40 -13.62 53.82 4.72
CA THR A 40 -13.85 52.57 4.01
C THR A 40 -12.53 52.00 3.47
N ALA A 41 -12.12 50.83 3.96
CA ALA A 41 -10.92 50.15 3.49
C ALA A 41 -11.21 49.34 2.21
N PRO A 42 -10.38 49.45 1.16
CA PRO A 42 -10.56 48.62 -0.03
C PRO A 42 -10.15 47.17 0.24
N GLN A 43 -10.68 46.27 -0.58
CA GLN A 43 -10.21 44.89 -0.65
C GLN A 43 -8.90 44.83 -1.44
N VAL A 44 -7.89 44.21 -0.83
CA VAL A 44 -6.58 43.99 -1.42
C VAL A 44 -6.36 42.49 -1.63
N ARG A 45 -5.97 42.09 -2.84
CA ARG A 45 -5.78 40.68 -3.21
C ARG A 45 -4.40 40.49 -3.82
N LEU A 46 -3.62 39.56 -3.27
CA LEU A 46 -2.36 39.14 -3.87
C LEU A 46 -2.61 37.97 -4.81
N LEU A 47 -2.31 38.15 -6.09
CA LEU A 47 -2.50 37.15 -7.13
C LEU A 47 -1.14 36.73 -7.73
N ARG A 48 -0.93 35.43 -7.88
CA ARG A 48 0.12 34.89 -8.75
C ARG A 48 -0.30 35.06 -10.20
N THR A 49 0.63 35.39 -11.09
CA THR A 49 0.39 35.37 -12.55
C THR A 49 1.15 34.22 -13.17
N PHE A 50 0.46 33.42 -13.98
CA PHE A 50 1.05 32.31 -14.72
C PHE A 50 1.40 32.72 -16.17
N PRO A 51 2.29 31.98 -16.86
CA PRO A 51 2.70 32.30 -18.23
C PRO A 51 1.56 32.33 -19.26
N ASP A 52 0.46 31.64 -18.96
CA ASP A 52 -0.78 31.56 -19.75
C ASP A 52 -1.75 32.71 -19.47
N GLY A 53 -1.39 33.65 -18.59
CA GLY A 53 -2.21 34.80 -18.21
C GLY A 53 -3.23 34.51 -17.10
N HIS A 54 -3.28 33.29 -16.56
CA HIS A 54 -4.15 32.98 -15.43
C HIS A 54 -3.64 33.59 -14.13
N HIS A 55 -4.59 33.96 -13.25
CA HIS A 55 -4.30 34.49 -11.93
C HIS A 55 -4.81 33.57 -10.81
N GLN A 56 -3.94 33.20 -9.86
CA GLN A 56 -4.30 32.44 -8.66
C GLN A 56 -4.20 33.34 -7.44
N GLN A 57 -5.27 33.42 -6.63
CA GLN A 57 -5.23 34.16 -5.37
C GLN A 57 -4.32 33.44 -4.36
N ILE A 58 -3.30 34.16 -3.89
CA ILE A 58 -2.41 33.72 -2.81
C ILE A 58 -3.00 34.12 -1.44
N ALA A 59 -3.53 35.34 -1.34
CA ALA A 59 -4.11 35.88 -0.12
C ALA A 59 -5.00 37.10 -0.44
N ALA A 60 -5.94 37.44 0.44
CA ALA A 60 -6.78 38.63 0.34
C ALA A 60 -7.08 39.25 1.71
N TRP A 61 -7.42 40.54 1.73
CA TRP A 61 -7.95 41.21 2.91
C TRP A 61 -8.88 42.38 2.53
N PRO A 62 -10.08 42.51 3.13
CA PRO A 62 -10.75 41.47 3.90
C PRO A 62 -11.03 40.25 3.00
N ASP A 63 -10.89 39.05 3.56
CA ASP A 63 -11.14 37.79 2.84
C ASP A 63 -12.63 37.44 2.89
N ASP A 64 -13.46 38.42 2.52
CA ASP A 64 -14.90 38.27 2.40
C ASP A 64 -15.11 37.52 1.07
N GLY A 65 -15.34 36.20 1.12
CA GLY A 65 -15.42 35.29 -0.04
C GLY A 65 -16.49 35.59 -1.11
N GLY A 66 -17.06 36.79 -1.13
CA GLY A 66 -17.95 37.29 -2.18
C GLY A 66 -17.19 38.07 -3.25
N ALA A 67 -17.55 37.83 -4.50
CA ALA A 67 -17.25 38.79 -5.57
C ALA A 67 -18.01 40.09 -5.26
N VAL A 68 -17.38 41.04 -4.56
CA VAL A 68 -17.87 42.42 -4.61
C VAL A 68 -17.82 42.79 -6.10
N THR A 69 -18.98 43.00 -6.71
CA THR A 69 -19.11 43.40 -8.12
C THR A 69 -18.70 44.86 -8.23
N VAL A 70 -17.40 45.10 -8.11
CA VAL A 70 -16.80 46.41 -8.38
C VAL A 70 -16.64 46.51 -9.91
N PRO A 71 -17.07 47.61 -10.55
CA PRO A 71 -16.82 47.87 -11.97
C PRO A 71 -15.33 47.63 -12.32
N TRP A 72 -15.04 47.02 -13.48
CA TRP A 72 -13.66 46.64 -13.88
C TRP A 72 -12.71 47.84 -13.96
N ASP A 73 -13.24 49.02 -14.26
CA ASP A 73 -12.57 50.33 -14.29
C ASP A 73 -12.18 50.85 -12.90
N ALA A 74 -12.70 50.26 -11.82
CA ALA A 74 -12.39 50.61 -10.44
C ALA A 74 -11.42 49.60 -9.77
N VAL A 75 -10.70 48.77 -10.54
CA VAL A 75 -9.66 47.86 -10.03
C VAL A 75 -8.28 48.40 -10.37
N GLU A 76 -7.49 48.72 -9.34
CA GLU A 76 -6.07 49.07 -9.53
C GLU A 76 -5.19 47.82 -9.38
N ARG A 77 -4.24 47.65 -10.29
CA ARG A 77 -3.30 46.52 -10.32
C ARG A 77 -1.87 47.00 -10.21
N HIS A 78 -1.13 46.41 -9.27
CA HIS A 78 0.26 46.74 -9.02
C HIS A 78 1.14 45.49 -9.15
N PRO A 79 2.27 45.55 -9.87
CA PRO A 79 3.14 44.39 -10.02
C PRO A 79 3.80 44.02 -8.70
N VAL A 80 3.81 42.73 -8.39
CA VAL A 80 4.52 42.15 -7.23
C VAL A 80 5.69 41.32 -7.75
N PRO A 81 6.95 41.79 -7.57
CA PRO A 81 8.12 41.23 -8.24
C PRO A 81 8.28 39.72 -8.07
N GLY A 82 8.30 38.98 -9.18
CA GLY A 82 8.51 37.52 -9.19
C GLY A 82 7.36 36.68 -8.64
N ILE A 83 6.21 37.31 -8.33
CA ILE A 83 5.00 36.63 -7.86
C ILE A 83 3.83 36.83 -8.83
N GLY A 84 3.49 38.07 -9.17
CA GLY A 84 2.32 38.38 -9.98
C GLY A 84 1.83 39.81 -9.78
N VAL A 85 0.58 39.98 -9.36
CA VAL A 85 -0.07 41.29 -9.22
C VAL A 85 -0.80 41.41 -7.89
N LEU A 86 -0.86 42.63 -7.36
CA LEU A 86 -1.69 43.03 -6.24
C LEU A 86 -2.88 43.83 -6.79
N GLU A 87 -4.10 43.37 -6.51
CA GLU A 87 -5.32 44.08 -6.87
C GLU A 87 -5.85 44.89 -5.68
N ILE A 88 -6.29 46.12 -5.91
CA ILE A 88 -6.96 46.98 -4.91
C ILE A 88 -8.34 47.34 -5.44
N ARG A 89 -9.40 47.10 -4.64
CA ARG A 89 -10.80 47.18 -5.05
C ARG A 89 -11.69 47.84 -3.96
N PRO A 90 -12.36 48.97 -4.24
CA PRO A 90 -12.10 49.85 -5.37
C PRO A 90 -10.67 50.43 -5.31
N GLY A 91 -10.16 50.93 -6.43
CA GLY A 91 -8.87 51.60 -6.52
C GLY A 91 -8.72 52.68 -5.45
N ALA A 92 -7.49 52.86 -4.96
CA ALA A 92 -7.23 53.76 -3.84
C ALA A 92 -6.60 55.06 -4.30
N ASP A 93 -6.85 56.16 -3.58
CA ASP A 93 -6.17 57.42 -3.85
C ASP A 93 -4.70 57.36 -3.38
N LEU A 94 -3.82 57.07 -4.35
CA LEU A 94 -2.36 57.04 -4.21
C LEU A 94 -1.69 58.39 -4.50
N GLY A 95 -2.42 59.51 -4.44
CA GLY A 95 -1.90 60.85 -4.71
C GLY A 95 -0.87 61.35 -3.69
N THR A 96 -0.87 60.81 -2.47
CA THR A 96 0.12 61.16 -1.44
C THR A 96 1.37 60.29 -1.54
N ALA A 97 2.55 60.91 -1.42
CA ALA A 97 3.84 60.20 -1.42
C ALA A 97 3.91 59.12 -0.33
N ARG A 98 3.25 59.34 0.82
CA ARG A 98 3.17 58.37 1.92
C ARG A 98 2.43 57.10 1.52
N ARG A 99 1.26 57.20 0.87
CA ARG A 99 0.48 56.02 0.45
C ARG A 99 1.18 55.23 -0.66
N ARG A 100 1.80 55.93 -1.62
CA ARG A 100 2.57 55.28 -2.68
C ARG A 100 3.77 54.52 -2.12
N ARG A 101 4.50 55.13 -1.18
CA ARG A 101 5.62 54.47 -0.49
C ARG A 101 5.16 53.23 0.30
N LEU A 102 4.04 53.32 1.02
CA LEU A 102 3.48 52.17 1.75
C LEU A 102 3.15 51.01 0.81
N LEU A 103 2.54 51.29 -0.35
CA LEU A 103 2.23 50.30 -1.37
C LEU A 103 3.49 49.64 -1.92
N ASP A 104 4.47 50.43 -2.35
CA ASP A 104 5.71 49.93 -2.95
C ASP A 104 6.49 49.05 -1.96
N GLU A 105 6.63 49.52 -0.71
CA GLU A 105 7.27 48.73 0.36
C GLU A 105 6.49 47.44 0.64
N THR A 106 5.16 47.51 0.71
CA THR A 106 4.32 46.32 0.94
C THR A 106 4.48 45.31 -0.19
N CYS A 107 4.49 45.73 -1.46
CA CYS A 107 4.71 44.86 -2.61
C CYS A 107 6.07 44.15 -2.55
N VAL A 108 7.14 44.85 -2.17
CA VAL A 108 8.47 44.25 -1.99
C VAL A 108 8.46 43.19 -0.89
N TRP A 109 7.80 43.47 0.24
CA TRP A 109 7.72 42.54 1.37
C TRP A 109 6.80 41.34 1.13
N LEU A 110 5.67 41.53 0.46
CA LEU A 110 4.82 40.44 -0.02
C LEU A 110 5.62 39.49 -0.92
N ALA A 111 6.39 40.06 -1.86
CA ALA A 111 7.23 39.28 -2.76
C ALA A 111 8.32 38.49 -2.01
N ALA A 112 9.01 39.13 -1.07
CA ALA A 112 10.04 38.49 -0.25
C ALA A 112 9.46 37.36 0.62
N THR A 113 8.30 37.58 1.22
CA THR A 113 7.63 36.63 2.12
C THR A 113 7.20 35.37 1.37
N VAL A 114 6.57 35.52 0.20
CA VAL A 114 6.15 34.38 -0.63
C VAL A 114 7.35 33.60 -1.16
N ARG A 115 8.44 34.27 -1.59
CA ARG A 115 9.67 33.61 -2.04
C ARG A 115 10.35 32.84 -0.91
N ALA A 116 10.46 33.42 0.28
CA ALA A 116 11.02 32.75 1.44
C ALA A 116 10.21 31.49 1.81
N ALA A 117 8.88 31.59 1.84
CA ALA A 117 8.00 30.45 2.09
C ALA A 117 8.17 29.34 1.04
N ARG A 118 8.35 29.69 -0.25
CA ARG A 118 8.64 28.73 -1.32
C ARG A 118 10.00 28.06 -1.14
N ALA A 119 11.05 28.83 -0.87
CA ALA A 119 12.41 28.32 -0.68
C ALA A 119 12.51 27.37 0.52
N MET A 120 11.87 27.70 1.65
CA MET A 120 11.81 26.83 2.82
C MET A 120 11.13 25.49 2.49
N ARG A 121 9.99 25.51 1.78
CA ARG A 121 9.32 24.28 1.34
C ARG A 121 10.18 23.42 0.41
N THR A 122 10.91 24.04 -0.52
CA THR A 122 11.84 23.32 -1.41
C THR A 122 12.98 22.67 -0.61
N LEU A 123 13.53 23.39 0.37
CA LEU A 123 14.61 22.90 1.21
C LEU A 123 14.15 21.80 2.17
N ASP A 124 12.96 21.91 2.76
CA ASP A 124 12.37 20.86 3.57
C ASP A 124 12.07 19.60 2.75
N ARG A 125 11.64 19.75 1.49
CA ARG A 125 11.50 18.63 0.55
C ARG A 125 12.84 17.94 0.32
N ALA A 126 13.88 18.69 -0.04
CA ALA A 126 15.21 18.14 -0.27
C ALA A 126 15.77 17.43 0.98
N ARG A 127 15.53 17.97 2.18
CA ARG A 127 15.91 17.34 3.46
C ARG A 127 15.18 16.03 3.70
N ARG A 128 13.86 15.99 3.46
CA ARG A 128 13.05 14.77 3.63
C ARG A 128 13.47 13.68 2.65
N GLU A 129 13.70 14.03 1.39
CA GLU A 129 14.21 13.09 0.39
C GLU A 129 15.58 12.53 0.76
N ALA A 130 16.48 13.36 1.29
CA ALA A 130 17.78 12.91 1.77
C ALA A 130 17.64 11.92 2.94
N LEU A 131 16.80 12.24 3.93
CA LEU A 131 16.54 11.38 5.10
C LEU A 131 15.85 10.06 4.71
N GLN A 132 14.94 10.09 3.73
CA GLN A 132 14.31 8.88 3.20
C GLN A 132 15.33 7.97 2.54
N ARG A 133 16.20 8.51 1.67
CA ARG A 133 17.29 7.73 1.05
C ARG A 133 18.23 7.12 2.08
N GLU A 134 18.56 7.86 3.14
CA GLU A 134 19.38 7.38 4.26
C GLU A 134 18.69 6.24 5.02
N THR A 135 17.41 6.41 5.36
CA THR A 135 16.62 5.38 6.08
C THR A 135 16.39 4.14 5.22
N GLU A 136 16.17 4.30 3.91
CA GLU A 136 16.03 3.19 2.96
C GLU A 136 17.34 2.41 2.83
N ALA A 137 18.47 3.11 2.78
CA ALA A 137 19.80 2.51 2.77
C ALA A 137 20.08 1.73 4.08
N GLU A 138 19.82 2.33 5.25
CA GLU A 138 19.99 1.66 6.55
C GLU A 138 19.10 0.42 6.67
N ARG A 139 17.83 0.50 6.22
CA ARG A 139 16.92 -0.64 6.18
C ARG A 139 17.39 -1.72 5.21
N ALA A 140 17.95 -1.34 4.06
CA ALA A 140 18.52 -2.29 3.11
C ALA A 140 19.74 -3.01 3.70
N GLU A 141 20.60 -2.30 4.43
CA GLU A 141 21.75 -2.88 5.13
C GLU A 141 21.33 -3.84 6.26
N VAL A 142 20.35 -3.46 7.08
CA VAL A 142 19.82 -4.33 8.15
C VAL A 142 19.14 -5.57 7.58
N ARG A 143 18.34 -5.44 6.52
CA ARG A 143 17.76 -6.60 5.82
C ARG A 143 18.85 -7.52 5.29
N ALA A 144 19.86 -6.98 4.61
CA ALA A 144 20.97 -7.77 4.08
C ALA A 144 21.78 -8.47 5.21
N ALA A 145 21.99 -7.80 6.35
CA ALA A 145 22.68 -8.38 7.50
C ALA A 145 21.88 -9.52 8.15
N ARG A 146 20.55 -9.37 8.27
CA ARG A 146 19.68 -10.41 8.86
C ARG A 146 19.45 -11.59 7.95
N VAL A 147 19.35 -11.38 6.63
CA VAL A 147 19.31 -12.48 5.66
C VAL A 147 20.59 -13.31 5.78
N ARG A 148 21.76 -12.65 5.81
CA ARG A 148 23.05 -13.33 6.02
C ARG A 148 23.11 -14.09 7.34
N GLU A 149 22.59 -13.53 8.43
CA GLU A 149 22.61 -14.19 9.74
C GLU A 149 21.58 -15.34 9.84
N GLY A 150 20.38 -15.18 9.27
CA GLY A 150 19.36 -16.22 9.19
C GLY A 150 19.80 -17.40 8.32
N GLU A 151 20.48 -17.12 7.20
CA GLU A 151 21.14 -18.14 6.39
C GLU A 151 22.28 -18.82 7.17
N ARG A 152 23.10 -18.06 7.90
CA ARG A 152 24.18 -18.62 8.74
C ARG A 152 23.62 -19.52 9.84
N ILE A 153 22.56 -19.12 10.53
CA ILE A 153 21.90 -19.89 11.58
C ILE A 153 21.28 -21.16 10.99
N ARG A 154 20.56 -21.05 9.87
CA ARG A 154 19.96 -22.20 9.18
C ARG A 154 21.02 -23.18 8.65
N LEU A 155 22.14 -22.67 8.12
CA LEU A 155 23.29 -23.48 7.72
C LEU A 155 23.90 -24.18 8.92
N VAL A 156 24.14 -23.47 10.03
CA VAL A 156 24.66 -24.06 11.26
C VAL A 156 23.72 -25.11 11.83
N GLU A 157 22.41 -24.85 11.86
CA GLU A 157 21.38 -25.75 12.38
C GLU A 157 21.18 -26.99 11.49
N THR A 158 21.24 -26.83 10.16
CA THR A 158 21.16 -27.95 9.22
C THR A 158 22.43 -28.79 9.30
N ILE A 159 23.61 -28.16 9.39
CA ILE A 159 24.88 -28.86 9.59
C ILE A 159 24.88 -29.59 10.93
N THR A 160 24.46 -28.98 12.04
CA THR A 160 24.44 -29.63 13.36
C THR A 160 23.38 -30.72 13.46
N THR A 161 22.19 -30.54 12.89
CA THR A 161 21.10 -31.53 13.02
C THR A 161 21.30 -32.74 12.11
N ALA A 162 21.81 -32.55 10.89
CA ALA A 162 22.18 -33.65 10.00
C ALA A 162 23.42 -34.40 10.53
N THR A 163 24.45 -33.69 11.02
CA THR A 163 25.64 -34.36 11.57
C THR A 163 25.36 -35.12 12.86
N VAL A 164 24.56 -34.59 13.79
CA VAL A 164 24.41 -35.19 15.13
C VAL A 164 23.59 -36.47 15.12
N ARG A 165 22.57 -36.58 14.27
CA ARG A 165 21.73 -37.79 14.18
C ARG A 165 22.50 -38.95 13.55
N ASP A 166 23.26 -38.70 12.50
CA ASP A 166 23.97 -39.77 11.78
C ASP A 166 25.31 -40.13 12.46
N LEU A 167 25.96 -39.19 13.16
CA LEU A 167 27.10 -39.48 14.04
C LEU A 167 26.72 -40.38 15.22
N ALA A 168 25.49 -40.28 15.73
CA ALA A 168 25.00 -41.15 16.80
C ALA A 168 24.84 -42.60 16.30
N THR A 169 24.33 -42.77 15.08
CA THR A 169 24.23 -44.07 14.40
C THR A 169 25.60 -44.68 14.14
N LEU A 170 26.56 -43.87 13.65
CA LEU A 170 27.94 -44.30 13.41
C LEU A 170 28.66 -44.67 14.71
N ARG A 171 28.43 -43.91 15.80
CA ARG A 171 28.92 -44.24 17.16
C ARG A 171 28.35 -45.56 17.68
N ALA A 172 27.07 -45.83 17.45
CA ALA A 172 26.43 -47.06 17.89
C ALA A 172 26.99 -48.30 17.16
N LEU A 173 27.25 -48.18 15.86
CA LEU A 173 27.89 -49.24 15.07
C LEU A 173 29.34 -49.50 15.52
N LEU A 174 30.10 -48.45 15.86
CA LEU A 174 31.48 -48.55 16.35
C LEU A 174 31.61 -49.00 17.82
N ALA A 175 30.52 -48.99 18.59
CA ALA A 175 30.50 -49.43 19.99
C ALA A 175 30.35 -50.95 20.16
N ARG A 176 30.15 -51.68 19.05
CA ARG A 176 30.04 -53.16 19.03
C ARG A 176 31.43 -53.81 19.19
N PRO A 177 31.51 -55.01 19.77
CA PRO A 177 32.78 -55.74 19.86
C PRO A 177 33.35 -56.03 18.45
N ALA A 178 34.67 -55.96 18.31
CA ALA A 178 35.37 -55.82 17.01
C ALA A 178 35.11 -56.96 16.01
N ASP A 179 34.70 -58.13 16.51
CA ASP A 179 34.32 -59.34 15.78
C ASP A 179 32.90 -59.30 15.20
N GLU A 180 32.05 -58.37 15.64
CA GLU A 180 30.67 -58.17 15.15
C GLU A 180 30.50 -56.94 14.23
N VAL A 181 31.61 -56.24 13.95
CA VAL A 181 31.57 -54.99 13.19
C VAL A 181 31.55 -55.27 11.68
N GLU A 182 30.46 -54.90 11.02
CA GLU A 182 30.41 -54.85 9.55
C GLU A 182 31.06 -53.57 9.01
N TRP A 183 32.36 -53.65 8.77
CA TRP A 183 33.14 -52.56 8.16
C TRP A 183 32.54 -51.98 6.86
N PRO A 184 31.95 -52.78 5.95
CA PRO A 184 31.29 -52.23 4.76
C PRO A 184 30.10 -51.32 5.08
N ALA A 185 29.28 -51.67 6.08
CA ALA A 185 28.12 -50.87 6.49
C ALA A 185 28.54 -49.54 7.15
N ILE A 186 29.62 -49.56 7.92
CA ILE A 186 30.22 -48.35 8.50
C ILE A 186 30.76 -47.43 7.40
N HIS A 187 31.43 -47.99 6.39
CA HIS A 187 31.97 -47.20 5.28
C HIS A 187 30.85 -46.52 4.48
N ALA A 188 29.79 -47.26 4.15
CA ALA A 188 28.62 -46.73 3.44
C ALA A 188 27.92 -45.61 4.23
N THR A 189 27.77 -45.77 5.55
CA THR A 189 27.13 -44.75 6.40
C THR A 189 28.02 -43.49 6.52
N ALA A 190 29.34 -43.65 6.55
CA ALA A 190 30.28 -42.54 6.55
C ALA A 190 30.29 -41.77 5.22
N GLU A 191 30.23 -42.46 4.08
CA GLU A 191 30.10 -41.83 2.76
C GLU A 191 28.79 -41.05 2.63
N GLN A 192 27.65 -41.64 3.06
CA GLN A 192 26.35 -40.98 3.06
C GLN A 192 26.36 -39.68 3.88
N LEU A 193 26.95 -39.72 5.08
CA LEU A 193 27.12 -38.54 5.95
C LEU A 193 27.95 -37.44 5.29
N ILE A 194 29.01 -37.82 4.57
CA ILE A 194 29.87 -36.88 3.87
C ILE A 194 29.12 -36.24 2.69
N ASP A 195 28.28 -36.99 1.98
CA ASP A 195 27.47 -36.48 0.87
C ASP A 195 26.34 -35.58 1.35
N ASP A 196 25.63 -35.95 2.41
CA ASP A 196 24.56 -35.13 3.01
C ASP A 196 25.11 -33.78 3.54
N LEU A 197 26.33 -33.79 4.09
CA LEU A 197 27.04 -32.58 4.52
C LEU A 197 27.48 -31.72 3.32
N ARG A 198 27.83 -32.36 2.20
CA ARG A 198 28.19 -31.68 0.95
C ARG A 198 26.97 -31.04 0.29
N ASP A 199 25.80 -31.67 0.37
CA ASP A 199 24.54 -31.19 -0.17
C ASP A 199 23.96 -30.05 0.69
N ALA A 200 24.06 -30.13 2.01
CA ALA A 200 23.68 -29.04 2.91
C ALA A 200 24.53 -27.77 2.69
N VAL A 201 25.83 -27.91 2.41
CA VAL A 201 26.74 -26.80 2.10
C VAL A 201 26.48 -26.20 0.71
N ARG A 202 25.87 -26.96 -0.22
CA ARG A 202 25.53 -26.49 -1.58
C ARG A 202 24.18 -25.76 -1.68
N GLY A 203 23.36 -25.72 -0.62
CA GLY A 203 22.00 -25.16 -0.59
C GLY A 203 21.85 -23.62 -0.66
N VAL A 204 22.57 -22.94 -1.56
CA VAL A 204 22.51 -21.47 -1.77
C VAL A 204 21.37 -21.05 -2.73
N PHE A 205 20.62 -22.01 -3.28
CA PHE A 205 19.76 -21.77 -4.45
C PHE A 205 18.41 -21.05 -4.23
N PRO A 206 17.80 -20.97 -3.02
CA PRO A 206 16.63 -20.10 -2.82
C PRO A 206 16.94 -18.60 -2.88
N ALA A 207 18.20 -18.20 -2.68
CA ALA A 207 18.59 -16.78 -2.60
C ALA A 207 18.53 -16.07 -3.96
N MET A 208 18.64 -16.80 -5.08
CA MET A 208 18.65 -16.22 -6.42
C MET A 208 17.26 -16.10 -7.05
N LEU A 209 16.27 -16.83 -6.54
CA LEU A 209 14.92 -16.89 -7.12
C LEU A 209 14.21 -15.51 -7.20
N PRO A 210 14.28 -14.62 -6.19
CA PRO A 210 13.69 -13.29 -6.29
C PRO A 210 14.26 -12.48 -7.47
N ASP A 211 15.58 -12.51 -7.62
CA ASP A 211 16.31 -11.66 -8.56
C ASP A 211 16.38 -12.24 -9.97
N ARG A 212 16.59 -13.56 -10.11
CA ARG A 212 16.83 -14.25 -11.40
C ARG A 212 15.63 -15.07 -11.92
N GLY A 213 14.62 -15.31 -11.10
CA GLY A 213 13.41 -16.04 -11.48
C GLY A 213 13.60 -17.55 -11.60
N ALA A 214 12.47 -18.25 -11.81
CA ALA A 214 12.43 -19.72 -11.74
C ALA A 214 13.28 -20.41 -12.82
N GLU A 215 13.33 -19.87 -14.04
CA GLU A 215 14.03 -20.49 -15.17
C GLU A 215 15.54 -20.63 -14.91
N GLU A 216 16.19 -19.56 -14.47
CA GLU A 216 17.63 -19.52 -14.24
C GLU A 216 18.00 -20.32 -12.99
N THR A 217 17.20 -20.19 -11.93
CA THR A 217 17.39 -20.95 -10.67
C THR A 217 17.27 -22.47 -10.89
N LEU A 218 16.33 -22.93 -11.74
CA LEU A 218 16.18 -24.35 -12.09
C LEU A 218 17.36 -24.89 -12.91
N ARG A 219 17.97 -24.08 -13.78
CA ARG A 219 19.17 -24.49 -14.53
C ARG A 219 20.38 -24.63 -13.62
N GLU A 220 20.55 -23.70 -12.69
CA GLU A 220 21.61 -23.77 -11.69
C GLU A 220 21.43 -24.96 -10.74
N LEU A 221 20.19 -25.26 -10.33
CA LEU A 221 19.87 -26.50 -9.61
C LEU A 221 20.22 -27.74 -10.43
N ALA A 222 19.80 -27.82 -11.70
CA ALA A 222 20.05 -28.95 -12.57
C ALA A 222 21.55 -29.22 -12.78
N ALA A 223 22.37 -28.16 -12.89
CA ALA A 223 23.82 -28.26 -13.01
C ALA A 223 24.51 -28.75 -11.73
N ALA A 224 23.86 -28.59 -10.57
CA ALA A 224 24.37 -29.00 -9.27
C ALA A 224 24.00 -30.43 -8.88
N LEU A 225 23.11 -31.10 -9.62
CA LEU A 225 22.67 -32.46 -9.32
C LEU A 225 23.76 -33.52 -9.64
N PRO A 226 23.79 -34.65 -8.92
CA PRO A 226 24.84 -35.68 -9.05
C PRO A 226 24.75 -36.49 -10.34
N VAL A 227 23.67 -36.33 -11.11
CA VAL A 227 23.45 -36.98 -12.41
C VAL A 227 23.40 -35.93 -13.52
N PRO A 228 23.82 -36.27 -14.76
CA PRO A 228 23.69 -35.35 -15.88
C PRO A 228 22.21 -35.08 -16.19
N VAL A 229 21.81 -33.81 -16.05
CA VAL A 229 20.46 -33.32 -16.39
C VAL A 229 20.51 -32.50 -17.67
N GLU A 230 19.79 -32.95 -18.70
CA GLU A 230 19.64 -32.17 -19.94
C GLU A 230 18.48 -31.18 -19.80
N VAL A 231 18.79 -29.87 -19.76
CA VAL A 231 17.78 -28.81 -19.68
C VAL A 231 17.52 -28.20 -21.05
N THR A 232 16.26 -28.20 -21.51
CA THR A 232 15.85 -27.64 -22.80
C THR A 232 14.64 -26.71 -22.67
N GLY A 233 14.52 -25.74 -23.57
CA GLY A 233 13.39 -24.79 -23.61
C GLY A 233 13.49 -23.63 -22.60
N HIS A 234 12.44 -22.80 -22.57
CA HIS A 234 12.39 -21.51 -21.87
C HIS A 234 10.98 -21.20 -21.35
N LEU A 235 10.89 -20.44 -20.26
CA LEU A 235 9.66 -19.92 -19.64
C LEU A 235 9.34 -18.49 -20.08
N GLY A 236 10.29 -17.75 -20.65
CA GLY A 236 10.03 -16.43 -21.24
C GLY A 236 9.97 -15.29 -20.20
N ARG A 237 8.95 -14.41 -20.27
CA ARG A 237 8.82 -13.26 -19.35
C ARG A 237 8.52 -13.73 -17.92
N ARG A 238 8.95 -12.95 -16.92
CA ARG A 238 8.69 -13.21 -15.49
C ARG A 238 7.19 -13.30 -15.20
N ALA A 239 6.79 -14.30 -14.41
CA ALA A 239 5.45 -14.39 -13.84
C ALA A 239 5.44 -13.74 -12.44
N GLY A 240 4.25 -13.60 -11.84
CA GLY A 240 4.13 -13.12 -10.46
C GLY A 240 4.92 -14.01 -9.49
N TRP A 241 5.45 -13.41 -8.42
CA TRP A 241 6.29 -14.12 -7.44
C TRP A 241 5.64 -15.42 -6.92
N ASP A 242 4.35 -15.38 -6.60
CA ASP A 242 3.62 -16.54 -6.08
C ASP A 242 3.56 -17.70 -7.09
N ILE A 243 3.44 -17.36 -8.38
CA ILE A 243 3.41 -18.31 -9.50
C ILE A 243 4.81 -18.91 -9.72
N GLU A 244 5.85 -18.06 -9.78
CA GLU A 244 7.24 -18.52 -10.01
C GLU A 244 7.78 -19.35 -8.84
N SER A 245 7.47 -18.96 -7.60
CA SER A 245 7.90 -19.67 -6.41
C SER A 245 7.21 -21.03 -6.28
N GLY A 246 5.88 -21.07 -6.45
CA GLY A 246 5.13 -22.32 -6.46
C GLY A 246 5.61 -23.29 -7.54
N PHE A 247 5.83 -22.77 -8.75
CA PHE A 247 6.37 -23.55 -9.87
C PHE A 247 7.80 -24.05 -9.61
N TYR A 248 8.70 -23.19 -9.13
CA TYR A 248 10.08 -23.59 -8.80
C TYR A 248 10.12 -24.72 -7.79
N HIS A 249 9.37 -24.62 -6.68
CA HIS A 249 9.43 -25.61 -5.61
C HIS A 249 8.92 -26.98 -6.06
N ALA A 250 7.80 -27.02 -6.81
CA ALA A 250 7.27 -28.27 -7.34
C ALA A 250 8.24 -28.93 -8.34
N VAL A 251 8.85 -28.14 -9.23
CA VAL A 251 9.82 -28.66 -10.21
C VAL A 251 11.13 -29.10 -9.55
N ALA A 252 11.62 -28.36 -8.55
CA ALA A 252 12.83 -28.71 -7.81
C ALA A 252 12.67 -30.01 -7.00
N GLY A 253 11.51 -30.19 -6.34
CA GLY A 253 11.15 -31.41 -5.63
C GLY A 253 11.12 -32.61 -6.58
N ALA A 254 10.34 -32.50 -7.66
CA ALA A 254 10.24 -33.55 -8.68
C ALA A 254 11.59 -33.89 -9.33
N LEU A 255 12.38 -32.88 -9.72
CA LEU A 255 13.68 -33.09 -10.38
C LEU A 255 14.70 -33.75 -9.45
N THR A 256 14.72 -33.37 -8.16
CA THR A 256 15.61 -33.97 -7.16
C THR A 256 15.24 -35.43 -6.90
N THR A 257 13.94 -35.73 -6.79
CA THR A 257 13.46 -37.10 -6.57
C THR A 257 13.77 -37.99 -7.77
N VAL A 258 13.57 -37.51 -9.00
CA VAL A 258 13.95 -38.23 -10.23
C VAL A 258 15.47 -38.41 -10.33
N ALA A 259 16.26 -37.38 -9.99
CA ALA A 259 17.72 -37.45 -10.02
C ALA A 259 18.30 -38.45 -9.01
N ARG A 260 17.70 -38.56 -7.81
CA ARG A 260 18.09 -39.51 -6.77
C ARG A 260 17.89 -40.97 -7.16
N ALA A 261 16.95 -41.27 -8.04
CA ALA A 261 16.74 -42.62 -8.55
C ALA A 261 17.91 -43.14 -9.43
N GLY A 262 18.80 -42.24 -9.87
CA GLY A 262 19.96 -42.54 -10.70
C GLY A 262 19.66 -42.65 -12.19
N GLY A 263 20.67 -42.43 -13.04
CA GLY A 263 20.55 -42.43 -14.50
C GLY A 263 20.55 -41.02 -15.11
N ARG A 264 20.30 -40.90 -16.42
CA ARG A 264 20.14 -39.59 -17.09
C ARG A 264 18.75 -39.02 -16.80
N ALA A 265 18.69 -37.73 -16.49
CA ALA A 265 17.44 -36.99 -16.33
C ALA A 265 17.34 -35.86 -17.38
N SER A 266 16.12 -35.43 -17.66
CA SER A 266 15.87 -34.27 -18.53
C SER A 266 14.84 -33.35 -17.92
N LEU A 267 14.99 -32.05 -18.16
CA LEU A 267 14.06 -31.00 -17.78
C LEU A 267 13.71 -30.19 -19.03
N ARG A 268 12.47 -30.25 -19.48
CA ARG A 268 11.97 -29.43 -20.58
C ARG A 268 11.06 -28.34 -20.05
N LEU A 269 11.44 -27.08 -20.27
CA LEU A 269 10.67 -25.90 -19.90
C LEU A 269 9.93 -25.37 -21.12
N ARG A 270 8.63 -25.11 -20.97
CA ARG A 270 7.81 -24.50 -22.01
C ARG A 270 6.87 -23.49 -21.38
N ARG A 271 6.56 -22.46 -22.15
CA ARG A 271 5.44 -21.58 -21.86
C ARG A 271 4.37 -21.62 -22.94
N ALA A 272 3.11 -21.76 -22.52
CA ALA A 272 1.94 -21.44 -23.32
C ALA A 272 1.07 -20.45 -22.51
N ASP A 273 -0.19 -20.80 -22.22
CA ASP A 273 -1.05 -20.06 -21.27
C ASP A 273 -0.77 -20.41 -19.79
N ALA A 274 0.27 -21.24 -19.58
CA ALA A 274 0.77 -21.71 -18.30
C ALA A 274 2.29 -21.90 -18.37
N LEU A 275 2.97 -21.83 -17.22
CA LEU A 275 4.31 -22.36 -17.04
C LEU A 275 4.22 -23.89 -17.01
N VAL A 276 5.02 -24.57 -17.83
CA VAL A 276 5.03 -26.04 -17.90
C VAL A 276 6.46 -26.54 -17.80
N ALA A 277 6.69 -27.50 -16.91
CA ALA A 277 7.92 -28.26 -16.81
C ALA A 277 7.63 -29.75 -16.98
N ILE A 278 8.41 -30.40 -17.83
CA ILE A 278 8.33 -31.84 -18.07
C ILE A 278 9.67 -32.44 -17.64
N ILE A 279 9.63 -33.37 -16.70
CA ILE A 279 10.81 -34.03 -16.13
C ILE A 279 10.78 -35.50 -16.53
N GLY A 280 11.81 -35.97 -17.22
CA GLY A 280 11.94 -37.37 -17.64
C GLY A 280 13.09 -38.09 -16.94
N GLY A 281 12.85 -39.32 -16.47
CA GLY A 281 13.86 -40.22 -15.90
C GLY A 281 14.06 -41.49 -16.74
N ALA A 282 15.31 -41.84 -17.08
CA ALA A 282 15.62 -42.92 -18.03
C ALA A 282 15.67 -44.36 -17.45
N ARG A 283 15.25 -44.56 -16.20
CA ARG A 283 15.31 -45.86 -15.49
C ARG A 283 13.89 -46.32 -15.13
N GLU A 284 13.69 -47.63 -14.95
CA GLU A 284 12.48 -48.22 -14.35
C GLU A 284 12.26 -47.63 -12.95
N LEU A 285 11.48 -46.55 -12.92
CA LEU A 285 10.93 -45.91 -11.74
C LEU A 285 9.46 -46.33 -11.69
N ASP A 286 8.98 -46.77 -10.53
CA ASP A 286 7.55 -46.98 -10.38
C ASP A 286 6.85 -45.61 -10.29
N ALA A 287 5.90 -45.38 -11.18
CA ALA A 287 5.11 -44.15 -11.20
C ALA A 287 4.25 -44.02 -9.93
N ALA A 288 3.87 -45.14 -9.29
CA ALA A 288 3.12 -45.12 -8.03
C ALA A 288 4.00 -44.61 -6.87
N ASP A 289 5.18 -45.20 -6.69
CA ASP A 289 6.13 -44.78 -5.64
C ASP A 289 6.58 -43.33 -5.82
N LEU A 290 6.80 -42.90 -7.07
CA LEU A 290 7.15 -41.51 -7.37
C LEU A 290 5.97 -40.56 -7.10
N GLY A 291 4.74 -40.99 -7.40
CA GLY A 291 3.52 -40.26 -7.05
C GLY A 291 3.39 -40.05 -5.54
N ASP A 292 3.59 -41.12 -4.76
CA ASP A 292 3.55 -41.07 -3.29
C ASP A 292 4.62 -40.14 -2.72
N ALA A 293 5.83 -40.17 -3.28
CA ALA A 293 6.92 -39.28 -2.89
C ALA A 293 6.65 -37.79 -3.19
N LEU A 294 5.78 -37.49 -4.17
CA LEU A 294 5.47 -36.14 -4.63
C LEU A 294 4.09 -35.63 -4.18
N VAL A 295 3.37 -36.35 -3.32
CA VAL A 295 2.05 -35.95 -2.81
C VAL A 295 2.06 -34.54 -2.22
N VAL A 296 3.07 -34.21 -1.42
CA VAL A 296 3.19 -32.88 -0.80
C VAL A 296 3.44 -31.78 -1.82
N ASP A 297 4.22 -32.06 -2.87
CA ASP A 297 4.48 -31.11 -3.96
C ASP A 297 3.22 -30.90 -4.82
N ALA A 298 2.45 -31.97 -5.06
CA ALA A 298 1.17 -31.92 -5.77
C ALA A 298 0.09 -31.15 -4.98
N GLU A 299 -0.05 -31.38 -3.68
CA GLU A 299 -0.97 -30.61 -2.82
C GLU A 299 -0.60 -29.12 -2.79
N ARG A 300 0.70 -28.83 -2.67
CA ARG A 300 1.19 -27.45 -2.63
C ARG A 300 0.89 -26.71 -3.92
N ILE A 301 1.18 -27.31 -5.09
CA ILE A 301 0.94 -26.64 -6.36
C ILE A 301 -0.55 -26.53 -6.70
N ALA A 302 -1.36 -27.52 -6.30
CA ALA A 302 -2.82 -27.47 -6.42
C ALA A 302 -3.43 -26.31 -5.62
N SER A 303 -2.88 -26.00 -4.44
CA SER A 303 -3.35 -24.83 -3.64
C SER A 303 -3.19 -23.48 -4.36
N LEU A 304 -2.28 -23.43 -5.35
CA LEU A 304 -1.98 -22.25 -6.18
C LEU A 304 -2.66 -22.29 -7.55
N GLY A 305 -3.53 -23.28 -7.80
CA GLY A 305 -4.22 -23.48 -9.07
C GLY A 305 -3.41 -24.20 -10.15
N GLY A 306 -2.23 -24.74 -9.80
CA GLY A 306 -1.43 -25.58 -10.68
C GLY A 306 -1.74 -27.07 -10.52
N GLU A 307 -1.04 -27.89 -11.28
CA GLU A 307 -1.21 -29.34 -11.31
C GLU A 307 0.16 -30.03 -11.44
N LEU A 308 0.34 -31.16 -10.75
CA LEU A 308 1.48 -32.05 -10.90
C LEU A 308 0.94 -33.45 -11.20
N VAL A 309 1.36 -34.02 -12.33
CA VAL A 309 0.92 -35.34 -12.78
C VAL A 309 2.13 -36.20 -13.08
N VAL A 310 2.17 -37.39 -12.48
CA VAL A 310 3.16 -38.43 -12.78
C VAL A 310 2.54 -39.40 -13.79
N ARG A 311 3.21 -39.65 -14.91
CA ARG A 311 2.75 -40.57 -15.96
C ARG A 311 3.81 -41.61 -16.29
N PRO A 312 3.43 -42.90 -16.41
CA PRO A 312 4.31 -43.91 -16.97
C PRO A 312 4.44 -43.72 -18.48
N THR A 313 5.65 -43.80 -19.00
CA THR A 313 5.98 -43.67 -20.42
C THR A 313 6.88 -44.83 -20.84
N GLY A 314 6.28 -45.97 -21.21
CA GLY A 314 7.04 -47.20 -21.47
C GLY A 314 7.78 -47.67 -20.21
N ASP A 315 9.10 -47.85 -20.31
CA ASP A 315 9.98 -48.24 -19.19
C ASP A 315 10.52 -47.02 -18.41
N SER A 316 9.96 -45.83 -18.63
CA SER A 316 10.38 -44.55 -18.03
C SER A 316 9.22 -43.82 -17.37
N VAL A 317 9.52 -42.81 -16.55
CA VAL A 317 8.52 -41.96 -15.90
C VAL A 317 8.69 -40.52 -16.34
N GLU A 318 7.55 -39.87 -16.58
CA GLU A 318 7.47 -38.45 -16.88
C GLU A 318 6.64 -37.74 -15.79
N VAL A 319 7.18 -36.65 -15.25
CA VAL A 319 6.46 -35.77 -14.32
C VAL A 319 6.17 -34.46 -15.05
N GLU A 320 4.90 -34.14 -15.23
CA GLU A 320 4.46 -32.86 -15.78
C GLU A 320 3.96 -31.96 -14.66
N VAL A 321 4.53 -30.75 -14.59
CA VAL A 321 4.15 -29.69 -13.65
C VAL A 321 3.61 -28.53 -14.45
N THR A 322 2.35 -28.14 -14.19
CA THR A 322 1.67 -27.04 -14.87
C THR A 322 1.24 -25.98 -13.86
N MET A 323 1.49 -24.70 -14.18
CA MET A 323 1.05 -23.56 -13.36
C MET A 323 0.44 -22.48 -14.25
N PRO A 324 -0.81 -22.05 -14.02
CA PRO A 324 -1.44 -20.98 -14.79
C PRO A 324 -0.59 -19.70 -14.82
N ASP A 325 -0.49 -19.06 -16.00
CA ASP A 325 0.24 -17.79 -16.17
C ASP A 325 -0.51 -16.59 -15.55
N ARG A 326 -1.75 -16.82 -15.09
CA ARG A 326 -2.62 -15.91 -14.35
C ARG A 326 -3.43 -16.74 -13.35
N SER A 327 -3.66 -16.22 -12.15
CA SER A 327 -4.52 -16.87 -11.15
C SER A 327 -5.99 -16.80 -11.61
N GLU A 328 -6.40 -17.66 -12.53
CA GLU A 328 -7.80 -17.91 -12.83
C GLU A 328 -8.29 -18.99 -11.86
N VAL A 329 -8.83 -18.53 -10.74
CA VAL A 329 -9.53 -19.38 -9.77
C VAL A 329 -10.79 -19.93 -10.45
N THR A 330 -10.67 -21.07 -11.14
CA THR A 330 -11.82 -21.82 -11.61
C THR A 330 -12.13 -22.89 -10.58
N SER A 331 -13.04 -22.59 -9.65
CA SER A 331 -13.43 -23.50 -8.58
C SER A 331 -14.78 -24.16 -8.89
N LEU A 332 -14.86 -25.46 -8.60
CA LEU A 332 -16.08 -26.08 -8.08
C LEU A 332 -16.80 -25.14 -7.07
N PRO A 333 -18.13 -25.27 -6.86
CA PRO A 333 -18.88 -24.37 -5.99
C PRO A 333 -18.21 -24.24 -4.62
N VAL A 334 -17.66 -23.06 -4.34
CA VAL A 334 -16.98 -22.74 -3.08
C VAL A 334 -18.03 -22.76 -1.97
N GLY A 335 -17.79 -23.53 -0.91
CA GLY A 335 -18.72 -23.57 0.21
C GLY A 335 -18.76 -22.23 0.96
N ASN A 336 -19.90 -21.86 1.55
CA ASN A 336 -20.07 -20.56 2.24
C ASN A 336 -18.99 -20.25 3.29
N ARG A 337 -18.43 -21.27 3.97
CA ARG A 337 -17.32 -21.09 4.92
C ARG A 337 -16.02 -20.64 4.24
N GLN A 338 -15.73 -21.14 3.06
CA GLN A 338 -14.54 -20.75 2.28
C GLN A 338 -14.70 -19.34 1.71
N ILE A 339 -15.92 -18.94 1.31
CA ILE A 339 -16.20 -17.55 0.90
C ILE A 339 -16.02 -16.61 2.09
N ALA A 340 -16.53 -16.96 3.27
CA ALA A 340 -16.40 -16.13 4.47
C ALA A 340 -14.94 -15.93 4.93
N ALA A 341 -14.06 -16.90 4.67
CA ALA A 341 -12.63 -16.81 5.01
C ALA A 341 -11.79 -16.00 4.00
N ARG A 342 -12.34 -15.68 2.82
CA ARG A 342 -11.63 -14.85 1.84
C ARG A 342 -11.55 -13.40 2.32
N PRO A 343 -10.45 -12.68 2.00
CA PRO A 343 -10.40 -11.24 2.14
C PRO A 343 -11.58 -10.58 1.44
N VAL A 344 -12.08 -9.46 2.00
CA VAL A 344 -13.24 -8.73 1.44
C VAL A 344 -13.17 -8.51 -0.07
N HIS A 345 -11.99 -8.21 -0.62
CA HIS A 345 -11.78 -8.06 -2.07
C HIS A 345 -12.20 -9.30 -2.87
N GLY A 346 -11.74 -10.49 -2.46
CA GLY A 346 -12.11 -11.76 -3.10
C GLY A 346 -13.57 -12.14 -2.91
N ARG A 347 -14.19 -11.75 -1.78
CA ARG A 347 -15.64 -11.91 -1.55
C ARG A 347 -16.46 -11.05 -2.50
N VAL A 348 -16.07 -9.79 -2.68
CA VAL A 348 -16.72 -8.87 -3.62
C VAL A 348 -16.52 -9.32 -5.06
N ALA A 349 -15.32 -9.78 -5.43
CA ALA A 349 -15.08 -10.38 -6.74
C ALA A 349 -16.06 -11.54 -7.02
N THR A 350 -16.22 -12.43 -6.04
CA THR A 350 -17.15 -13.56 -6.15
C THR A 350 -18.59 -13.08 -6.31
N LEU A 351 -19.01 -12.07 -5.54
CA LEU A 351 -20.35 -11.48 -5.64
C LEU A 351 -20.61 -10.86 -7.02
N VAL A 352 -19.64 -10.15 -7.58
CA VAL A 352 -19.74 -9.54 -8.92
C VAL A 352 -20.03 -10.58 -9.98
N GLU A 353 -19.35 -11.73 -9.93
CA GLU A 353 -19.56 -12.84 -10.88
C GLU A 353 -20.96 -13.47 -10.76
N VAL A 354 -21.52 -13.56 -9.55
CA VAL A 354 -22.82 -14.20 -9.32
C VAL A 354 -24.01 -13.23 -9.31
N ALA A 355 -23.76 -11.93 -9.36
CA ALA A 355 -24.78 -10.89 -9.26
C ALA A 355 -25.73 -10.82 -10.47
N GLY A 356 -25.44 -11.56 -11.55
CA GLY A 356 -26.28 -11.60 -12.76
C GLY A 356 -26.31 -10.27 -13.52
N LEU A 357 -25.19 -9.55 -13.53
CA LEU A 357 -25.05 -8.25 -14.18
C LEU A 357 -25.01 -8.39 -15.72
N PRO A 358 -25.50 -7.38 -16.46
CA PRO A 358 -25.20 -7.22 -17.88
C PRO A 358 -23.69 -7.23 -18.14
N ALA A 359 -23.25 -7.66 -19.32
CA ALA A 359 -21.82 -7.85 -19.62
C ALA A 359 -20.99 -6.56 -19.49
N ASP A 360 -21.56 -5.42 -19.88
CA ASP A 360 -20.96 -4.10 -19.74
C ASP A 360 -20.84 -3.66 -18.28
N GLU A 361 -21.89 -3.87 -17.47
CA GLU A 361 -21.86 -3.56 -16.03
C GLU A 361 -20.93 -4.49 -15.24
N LEU A 362 -20.87 -5.78 -15.63
CA LEU A 362 -19.98 -6.77 -15.06
C LEU A 362 -18.51 -6.36 -15.29
N GLU A 363 -18.17 -6.00 -16.52
CA GLU A 363 -16.81 -5.55 -16.86
C GLU A 363 -16.46 -4.25 -16.14
N ALA A 364 -17.39 -3.29 -16.08
CA ALA A 364 -17.20 -2.06 -15.31
C ALA A 364 -16.98 -2.30 -13.80
N CYS A 365 -17.61 -3.34 -13.23
CA CYS A 365 -17.38 -3.73 -11.83
C CYS A 365 -16.01 -4.41 -11.64
N ARG A 366 -15.59 -5.26 -12.60
CA ARG A 366 -14.26 -5.89 -12.59
C ARG A 366 -13.15 -4.85 -12.69
N ASP A 367 -13.28 -3.93 -13.65
CA ASP A 367 -12.37 -2.80 -13.83
C ASP A 367 -12.28 -1.95 -12.56
N ALA A 368 -13.42 -1.62 -11.96
CA ALA A 368 -13.47 -0.86 -10.71
C ALA A 368 -12.83 -1.57 -9.52
N LEU A 369 -12.82 -2.92 -9.50
CA LEU A 369 -12.25 -3.72 -8.42
C LEU A 369 -10.71 -3.79 -8.49
N VAL A 370 -10.13 -3.59 -9.67
CA VAL A 370 -8.68 -3.56 -9.90
C VAL A 370 -8.13 -2.15 -10.14
N ALA A 371 -9.02 -1.18 -10.33
CA ALA A 371 -8.66 0.22 -10.49
C ALA A 371 -7.90 0.74 -9.25
N PRO A 372 -6.89 1.60 -9.44
CA PRO A 372 -6.20 2.23 -8.32
C PRO A 372 -7.15 3.16 -7.54
N VAL A 373 -6.85 3.34 -6.25
CA VAL A 373 -7.52 4.34 -5.41
C VAL A 373 -7.08 5.74 -5.87
N THR A 374 -8.03 6.60 -6.20
CA THR A 374 -7.79 7.95 -6.68
C THR A 374 -7.73 8.93 -5.51
N LEU A 375 -6.54 9.47 -5.23
CA LEU A 375 -6.33 10.57 -4.29
C LEU A 375 -6.23 11.90 -5.06
N LEU A 376 -7.11 12.85 -4.74
CA LEU A 376 -6.99 14.24 -5.20
C LEU A 376 -6.25 15.09 -4.16
N VAL A 377 -5.11 15.64 -4.54
CA VAL A 377 -4.32 16.57 -3.72
C VAL A 377 -4.67 18.00 -4.11
N VAL A 378 -5.34 18.72 -3.22
CA VAL A 378 -5.78 20.10 -3.44
C VAL A 378 -4.74 21.06 -2.86
N GLN A 379 -4.12 21.84 -3.74
CA GLN A 379 -3.13 22.88 -3.44
C GLN A 379 -1.88 22.38 -2.70
N GLY A 380 -1.57 21.09 -2.83
CA GLY A 380 -0.50 20.39 -2.11
C GLY A 380 0.62 19.85 -2.99
N PRO A 381 1.76 19.45 -2.39
CA PRO A 381 2.83 18.79 -3.11
C PRO A 381 2.40 17.40 -3.60
N VAL A 382 2.93 16.99 -4.75
CA VAL A 382 2.82 15.61 -5.24
C VAL A 382 3.49 14.67 -4.23
N PRO A 383 2.76 13.69 -3.65
CA PRO A 383 3.35 12.63 -2.84
C PRO A 383 4.13 11.64 -3.71
N ALA A 384 5.05 10.88 -3.10
CA ALA A 384 5.72 9.80 -3.80
C ALA A 384 4.70 8.77 -4.32
N PRO A 385 4.90 8.21 -5.52
CA PRO A 385 4.00 7.19 -6.06
C PRO A 385 4.00 5.96 -5.17
N MET A 386 2.82 5.41 -4.90
CA MET A 386 2.64 4.17 -4.14
C MET A 386 1.79 3.18 -4.94
N PRO A 387 2.05 1.87 -4.83
CA PRO A 387 1.24 0.85 -5.48
C PRO A 387 -0.24 0.97 -5.10
N GLY A 388 -1.13 0.81 -6.08
CA GLY A 388 -2.57 0.83 -5.86
C GLY A 388 -3.18 2.22 -5.59
N VAL A 389 -2.40 3.30 -5.65
CA VAL A 389 -2.90 4.68 -5.48
C VAL A 389 -2.52 5.54 -6.68
N GLN A 390 -3.51 6.13 -7.33
CA GLN A 390 -3.34 7.16 -8.35
C GLN A 390 -3.49 8.54 -7.71
N THR A 391 -2.51 9.43 -7.90
CA THR A 391 -2.58 10.79 -7.38
C THR A 391 -2.90 11.80 -8.48
N LEU A 392 -3.92 12.61 -8.26
CA LEU A 392 -4.31 13.75 -9.09
C LEU A 392 -4.01 15.05 -8.34
N LEU A 393 -3.71 16.12 -9.09
CA LEU A 393 -3.42 17.44 -8.52
C LEU A 393 -4.49 18.45 -8.91
N CYS A 394 -4.92 19.24 -7.94
CA CYS A 394 -5.82 20.36 -8.15
C CYS A 394 -5.24 21.63 -7.53
N ASP A 395 -5.08 22.68 -8.35
CA ASP A 395 -4.60 23.99 -7.88
C ASP A 395 -5.75 24.95 -7.50
N ALA A 396 -7.01 24.54 -7.70
CA ALA A 396 -8.19 25.31 -7.34
C ALA A 396 -8.37 25.38 -5.82
N ALA A 397 -9.12 26.39 -5.36
CA ALA A 397 -9.44 26.52 -3.94
C ALA A 397 -10.38 25.38 -3.50
N PRO A 398 -10.20 24.81 -2.29
CA PRO A 398 -11.12 23.82 -1.74
C PRO A 398 -12.44 24.50 -1.32
N ASP A 399 -13.36 24.67 -2.26
CA ASP A 399 -14.67 25.32 -2.07
C ASP A 399 -15.83 24.56 -2.72
N VAL A 400 -17.06 25.02 -2.50
CA VAL A 400 -18.29 24.35 -2.98
C VAL A 400 -18.27 24.08 -4.49
N ALA A 401 -17.63 24.93 -5.29
CA ALA A 401 -17.53 24.72 -6.73
C ALA A 401 -16.60 23.54 -7.06
N LEU A 402 -15.42 23.49 -6.45
CA LEU A 402 -14.53 22.34 -6.61
C LEU A 402 -15.16 21.05 -6.07
N ALA A 403 -15.88 21.11 -4.95
CA ALA A 403 -16.58 19.95 -4.41
C ALA A 403 -17.64 19.41 -5.39
N ALA A 404 -18.36 20.28 -6.10
CA ALA A 404 -19.30 19.88 -7.14
C ALA A 404 -18.61 19.23 -8.34
N GLU A 405 -17.42 19.71 -8.75
CA GLU A 405 -16.62 19.06 -9.79
C GLU A 405 -16.14 17.67 -9.37
N ILE A 406 -15.71 17.51 -8.11
CA ILE A 406 -15.26 16.22 -7.55
C ILE A 406 -16.43 15.24 -7.41
N ARG A 407 -17.63 15.77 -7.17
CA ARG A 407 -18.86 15.00 -7.00
C ARG A 407 -19.38 14.38 -8.31
N ASP A 408 -18.94 14.85 -9.47
CA ASP A 408 -19.31 14.25 -10.75
C ASP A 408 -18.33 13.11 -11.12
N PRO A 409 -18.76 11.83 -11.11
CA PRO A 409 -17.88 10.71 -11.44
C PRO A 409 -17.50 10.67 -12.93
N ASP A 410 -18.30 11.28 -13.80
CA ASP A 410 -18.03 11.42 -15.24
C ASP A 410 -17.34 12.75 -15.56
N GLY A 411 -17.09 13.56 -14.51
CA GLY A 411 -16.45 14.86 -14.60
C GLY A 411 -14.94 14.78 -14.82
N ARG A 412 -14.31 15.96 -14.84
CA ARG A 412 -12.86 16.14 -15.07
C ARG A 412 -11.97 15.22 -14.23
N TRP A 413 -12.36 14.97 -12.98
CA TRP A 413 -11.55 14.26 -12.00
C TRP A 413 -11.82 12.75 -11.95
N GLY A 414 -12.89 12.29 -12.63
CA GLY A 414 -13.33 10.91 -12.56
C GLY A 414 -13.82 10.49 -11.17
N ASP A 415 -13.68 9.21 -10.87
CA ASP A 415 -14.10 8.65 -9.59
C ASP A 415 -13.02 8.83 -8.50
N VAL A 416 -13.06 10.00 -7.84
CA VAL A 416 -12.19 10.34 -6.71
C VAL A 416 -12.64 9.62 -5.45
N ASP A 417 -11.73 8.88 -4.81
CA ASP A 417 -11.99 8.15 -3.55
C ASP A 417 -11.67 9.00 -2.32
N ALA A 418 -10.61 9.79 -2.41
CA ALA A 418 -10.10 10.56 -1.29
C ALA A 418 -9.55 11.92 -1.71
N VAL A 419 -9.61 12.88 -0.79
CA VAL A 419 -9.17 14.26 -0.99
C VAL A 419 -8.30 14.67 0.20
N VAL A 420 -7.15 15.27 -0.09
CA VAL A 420 -6.29 15.91 0.91
C VAL A 420 -6.03 17.36 0.50
N CYS A 421 -6.31 18.28 1.41
CA CYS A 421 -6.13 19.71 1.19
C CYS A 421 -4.87 20.19 1.92
N ALA A 422 -4.01 20.91 1.22
CA ALA A 422 -2.83 21.53 1.85
C ALA A 422 -3.18 22.78 2.66
N LEU A 423 -4.34 23.38 2.39
CA LEU A 423 -4.93 24.49 3.11
C LEU A 423 -6.29 24.04 3.67
N THR A 424 -6.70 24.63 4.79
CA THR A 424 -8.02 24.38 5.39
C THR A 424 -9.12 24.61 4.35
N PRO A 425 -10.02 23.64 4.15
CA PRO A 425 -11.12 23.75 3.20
C PRO A 425 -12.10 24.86 3.59
N ARG A 426 -12.69 25.54 2.60
CA ARG A 426 -13.72 26.55 2.84
C ARG A 426 -15.03 25.91 3.32
N PRO A 427 -15.88 26.64 4.07
CA PRO A 427 -17.19 26.13 4.47
C PRO A 427 -18.01 25.64 3.27
N GLY A 428 -18.66 24.47 3.40
CA GLY A 428 -19.43 23.85 2.33
C GLY A 428 -18.64 22.92 1.41
N PHE A 429 -17.30 22.91 1.47
CA PHE A 429 -16.49 22.00 0.66
C PHE A 429 -16.71 20.53 1.06
N ALA A 430 -16.62 20.23 2.36
CA ALA A 430 -16.75 18.87 2.88
C ALA A 430 -18.16 18.32 2.64
N GLU A 431 -19.19 19.13 2.89
CA GLU A 431 -20.60 18.79 2.62
C GLU A 431 -20.89 18.64 1.11
N GLY A 432 -20.03 19.21 0.28
CA GLY A 432 -20.06 19.13 -1.17
C GLY A 432 -19.54 17.80 -1.75
N LEU A 433 -18.86 16.96 -0.97
CA LEU A 433 -18.36 15.67 -1.45
C LEU A 433 -19.46 14.59 -1.51
N ARG A 434 -19.22 13.50 -2.26
CA ARG A 434 -20.12 12.32 -2.28
C ARG A 434 -20.01 11.56 -0.96
N PRO A 435 -21.10 10.94 -0.47
CA PRO A 435 -21.02 9.95 0.60
C PRO A 435 -20.00 8.86 0.23
N GLY A 436 -19.11 8.50 1.16
CA GLY A 436 -18.03 7.53 0.91
C GLY A 436 -16.69 8.13 0.48
N GLN A 437 -16.67 9.38 -0.03
CA GLN A 437 -15.41 10.10 -0.28
C GLN A 437 -14.73 10.48 1.03
N LEU A 438 -13.43 10.18 1.13
CA LEU A 438 -12.64 10.49 2.32
C LEU A 438 -11.98 11.86 2.20
N LEU A 439 -12.34 12.80 3.06
CA LEU A 439 -11.60 14.05 3.25
C LEU A 439 -10.65 13.90 4.44
N PHE A 440 -9.35 14.00 4.19
CA PHE A 440 -8.35 13.98 5.28
C PHE A 440 -8.44 15.25 6.12
N ARG A 441 -8.28 15.10 7.44
CA ARG A 441 -8.25 16.23 8.37
C ARG A 441 -7.13 17.21 8.05
N ASP A 442 -7.36 18.46 8.43
CA ASP A 442 -6.36 19.52 8.33
C ASP A 442 -5.03 19.11 9.01
N GLY A 443 -3.94 19.35 8.30
CA GLY A 443 -2.58 19.05 8.75
C GLY A 443 -2.06 17.65 8.37
N VAL A 444 -2.89 16.77 7.79
CA VAL A 444 -2.38 15.52 7.20
C VAL A 444 -1.63 15.83 5.91
N ALA A 445 -0.37 15.40 5.83
CA ALA A 445 0.42 15.58 4.62
C ALA A 445 -0.06 14.63 3.51
N PRO A 446 0.00 15.03 2.22
CA PRO A 446 -0.32 14.13 1.11
C PRO A 446 0.47 12.80 1.13
N ALA A 447 1.71 12.82 1.62
CA ALA A 447 2.52 11.60 1.76
C ALA A 447 1.95 10.62 2.80
N GLU A 448 1.42 11.12 3.91
CA GLU A 448 0.75 10.30 4.94
C GLU A 448 -0.58 9.75 4.40
N ALA A 449 -1.33 10.57 3.67
CA ALA A 449 -2.57 10.17 3.02
C ALA A 449 -2.36 9.01 2.03
N VAL A 450 -1.35 9.10 1.15
CA VAL A 450 -1.06 8.04 0.17
C VAL A 450 -0.65 6.73 0.86
N VAL A 451 0.18 6.77 1.91
CA VAL A 451 0.57 5.55 2.64
C VAL A 451 -0.64 4.88 3.28
N ALA A 452 -1.51 5.67 3.92
CA ALA A 452 -2.74 5.16 4.53
C ALA A 452 -3.68 4.54 3.49
N LEU A 453 -3.83 5.15 2.32
CA LEU A 453 -4.67 4.62 1.24
C LEU A 453 -4.08 3.36 0.60
N ALA A 454 -2.77 3.32 0.37
CA ALA A 454 -2.10 2.17 -0.24
C ALA A 454 -2.25 0.91 0.63
N ALA A 455 -2.11 1.05 1.95
CA ALA A 455 -2.32 -0.03 2.91
C ALA A 455 -3.75 -0.62 2.86
N ARG A 456 -4.73 0.18 2.43
CA ARG A 456 -6.16 -0.15 2.41
C ARG A 456 -6.72 -0.36 1.01
N ALA A 457 -5.89 -0.27 -0.04
CA ALA A 457 -6.35 -0.20 -1.42
C ALA A 457 -7.31 -1.33 -1.83
N PRO A 458 -7.07 -2.62 -1.49
CA PRO A 458 -8.00 -3.70 -1.82
C PRO A 458 -9.37 -3.55 -1.14
N VAL A 459 -9.42 -3.01 0.08
CA VAL A 459 -10.65 -2.79 0.84
C VAL A 459 -11.43 -1.60 0.26
N LEU A 460 -10.74 -0.52 -0.09
CA LEU A 460 -11.34 0.65 -0.73
C LEU A 460 -11.92 0.32 -2.11
N ALA A 461 -11.21 -0.48 -2.92
CA ALA A 461 -11.72 -0.98 -4.19
C ALA A 461 -12.98 -1.84 -4.00
N ALA A 462 -12.97 -2.75 -3.02
CA ALA A 462 -14.13 -3.56 -2.67
C ALA A 462 -15.33 -2.70 -2.21
N ARG A 463 -15.08 -1.67 -1.39
CA ARG A 463 -16.09 -0.72 -0.92
C ARG A 463 -16.74 0.04 -2.08
N ARG A 464 -15.94 0.57 -3.01
CA ARG A 464 -16.41 1.26 -4.23
C ARG A 464 -17.35 0.37 -5.05
N VAL A 465 -16.97 -0.88 -5.27
CA VAL A 465 -17.80 -1.84 -6.03
C VAL A 465 -19.09 -2.17 -5.27
N LEU A 466 -19.05 -2.36 -3.95
CA LEU A 466 -20.24 -2.58 -3.14
C LEU A 466 -21.21 -1.39 -3.20
N GLU A 467 -20.70 -0.16 -3.23
CA GLU A 467 -21.52 1.05 -3.42
C GLU A 467 -22.20 1.07 -4.79
N ARG A 468 -21.48 0.71 -5.86
CA ARG A 468 -22.06 0.58 -7.21
C ARG A 468 -23.14 -0.50 -7.26
N LEU A 469 -22.88 -1.68 -6.70
CA LEU A 469 -23.86 -2.77 -6.63
C LEU A 469 -25.08 -2.39 -5.80
N ALA A 470 -24.91 -1.69 -4.68
CA ALA A 470 -26.01 -1.19 -3.86
C ALA A 470 -26.89 -0.19 -4.63
N ALA A 471 -26.27 0.78 -5.30
CA ALA A 471 -26.99 1.76 -6.12
C ALA A 471 -27.76 1.08 -7.25
N ARG A 472 -27.15 0.10 -7.92
CA ARG A 472 -27.79 -0.71 -8.96
C ARG A 472 -28.95 -1.55 -8.44
N ALA A 473 -28.80 -2.16 -7.26
CA ALA A 473 -29.86 -2.95 -6.64
C ALA A 473 -31.08 -2.08 -6.30
N ILE A 474 -30.85 -0.83 -5.87
CA ILE A 474 -31.91 0.16 -5.62
C ILE A 474 -32.59 0.58 -6.93
N ASP A 475 -31.82 0.98 -7.95
CA ASP A 475 -32.37 1.44 -9.24
C ASP A 475 -33.28 0.40 -9.90
N LYS A 476 -32.94 -0.88 -9.73
CA LYS A 476 -33.57 -1.99 -10.47
C LYS A 476 -34.48 -2.85 -9.60
N GLY A 477 -34.64 -2.50 -8.32
CA GLY A 477 -35.46 -3.26 -7.37
C GLY A 477 -34.97 -4.70 -7.16
N ALA A 478 -33.66 -4.93 -7.19
CA ALA A 478 -33.07 -6.28 -7.05
C ALA A 478 -32.85 -6.63 -5.57
N ASP A 479 -33.91 -7.03 -4.87
CA ASP A 479 -33.88 -7.31 -3.42
C ASP A 479 -32.86 -8.38 -3.02
N ALA A 480 -32.67 -9.41 -3.86
CA ALA A 480 -31.69 -10.47 -3.61
C ALA A 480 -30.25 -9.93 -3.62
N LEU A 481 -29.89 -9.10 -4.62
CA LEU A 481 -28.58 -8.47 -4.70
C LEU A 481 -28.37 -7.49 -3.55
N ARG A 482 -29.40 -6.71 -3.20
CA ARG A 482 -29.36 -5.82 -2.04
C ARG A 482 -29.06 -6.57 -0.75
N TRP A 483 -29.77 -7.68 -0.52
CA TRP A 483 -29.54 -8.53 0.65
C TRP A 483 -28.11 -9.10 0.67
N GLN A 484 -27.59 -9.56 -0.46
CA GLN A 484 -26.20 -10.07 -0.56
C GLN A 484 -25.17 -8.97 -0.26
N VAL A 485 -25.39 -7.75 -0.74
CA VAL A 485 -24.53 -6.60 -0.42
C VAL A 485 -24.57 -6.26 1.06
N ASP A 486 -25.77 -6.23 1.67
CA ASP A 486 -25.95 -5.94 3.09
C ASP A 486 -25.35 -7.05 3.97
N GLU A 487 -25.51 -8.33 3.60
CA GLU A 487 -24.89 -9.46 4.27
C GLU A 487 -23.36 -9.38 4.22
N LEU A 488 -22.78 -9.07 3.05
CA LEU A 488 -21.34 -8.92 2.90
C LEU A 488 -20.82 -7.76 3.75
N ARG A 489 -21.51 -6.60 3.73
CA ARG A 489 -21.18 -5.43 4.56
C ARG A 489 -21.21 -5.75 6.05
N ALA A 490 -22.22 -6.49 6.52
CA ALA A 490 -22.33 -6.88 7.92
C ALA A 490 -21.30 -7.95 8.32
N GLY A 491 -20.96 -8.86 7.40
CA GLY A 491 -20.10 -10.01 7.65
C GLY A 491 -18.62 -9.81 7.32
N ALA A 492 -18.18 -8.67 6.77
CA ALA A 492 -16.78 -8.38 6.48
C ALA A 492 -16.20 -7.45 7.55
N HIS A 493 -15.32 -7.99 8.40
CA HIS A 493 -14.71 -7.22 9.48
C HIS A 493 -13.79 -6.11 8.95
N GLU A 494 -13.15 -6.34 7.81
CA GLU A 494 -12.29 -5.37 7.15
C GLU A 494 -13.02 -4.08 6.77
N LEU A 495 -14.34 -4.13 6.51
CA LEU A 495 -15.14 -2.93 6.27
C LEU A 495 -15.43 -2.14 7.56
N ALA A 496 -15.55 -2.83 8.69
CA ALA A 496 -15.69 -2.17 10.00
C ALA A 496 -14.38 -1.51 10.44
N GLU A 497 -13.24 -2.17 10.18
CA GLU A 497 -11.91 -1.59 10.35
C GLU A 497 -11.71 -0.37 9.44
N ASP A 498 -12.12 -0.46 8.18
CA ASP A 498 -12.03 0.64 7.22
C ASP A 498 -12.81 1.88 7.66
N VAL A 499 -14.04 1.70 8.18
CA VAL A 499 -14.85 2.80 8.77
C VAL A 499 -14.13 3.45 9.95
N LEU A 500 -13.50 2.67 10.82
CA LEU A 500 -12.70 3.20 11.94
C LEU A 500 -11.50 4.01 11.43
N LEU A 501 -10.78 3.51 10.42
CA LEU A 501 -9.63 4.21 9.83
C LEU A 501 -10.03 5.50 9.11
N ASP A 502 -11.23 5.52 8.55
CA ASP A 502 -11.89 6.69 7.99
C ASP A 502 -12.18 7.76 9.08
N GLU A 503 -12.69 7.37 10.25
CA GLU A 503 -12.84 8.26 11.42
C GLU A 503 -11.47 8.81 11.88
N VAL A 504 -10.42 7.98 11.87
CA VAL A 504 -9.05 8.41 12.24
C VAL A 504 -8.53 9.46 11.24
N ALA A 505 -8.70 9.21 9.95
CA ALA A 505 -8.26 10.11 8.89
C ALA A 505 -8.99 11.47 8.93
N ARG A 506 -10.28 11.49 9.29
CA ARG A 506 -11.07 12.71 9.51
C ARG A 506 -10.78 13.40 10.85
N GLY A 507 -10.07 12.74 11.77
CA GLY A 507 -9.83 13.26 13.12
C GLY A 507 -11.04 13.18 14.05
N GLU A 508 -12.00 12.31 13.72
CA GLU A 508 -13.26 12.10 14.44
C GLU A 508 -13.23 10.87 15.35
N ALA A 509 -12.20 10.02 15.20
CA ALA A 509 -12.05 8.81 16.00
C ALA A 509 -11.98 9.12 17.50
N PRO A 510 -12.58 8.28 18.37
CA PRO A 510 -12.45 8.43 19.82
C PRO A 510 -10.98 8.46 20.26
N THR A 511 -10.67 9.24 21.30
CA THR A 511 -9.29 9.48 21.79
C THR A 511 -8.52 8.23 22.24
N ILE A 512 -9.22 7.10 22.40
CA ILE A 512 -8.61 5.80 22.68
C ILE A 512 -7.93 5.16 21.45
N VAL A 513 -8.24 5.64 20.25
CA VAL A 513 -7.64 5.17 19.00
C VAL A 513 -6.32 5.90 18.79
N ASP A 514 -5.28 5.36 19.41
CA ASP A 514 -3.90 5.77 19.17
C ASP A 514 -3.33 5.15 17.87
N ALA A 515 -2.09 5.48 17.52
CA ALA A 515 -1.45 4.93 16.33
C ALA A 515 -1.32 3.39 16.36
N ALA A 516 -1.19 2.78 17.54
CA ALA A 516 -1.14 1.32 17.66
C ALA A 516 -2.51 0.69 17.43
N ALA A 517 -3.59 1.33 17.89
CA ALA A 517 -4.96 0.94 17.59
C ALA A 517 -5.26 1.03 16.08
N ALA A 518 -4.86 2.13 15.43
CA ALA A 518 -5.00 2.30 13.98
C ALA A 518 -4.18 1.26 13.21
N ARG A 519 -2.94 0.95 13.64
CA ARG A 519 -2.16 -0.16 13.07
C ARG A 519 -2.84 -1.50 13.22
N LEU A 520 -3.38 -1.82 14.40
CA LEU A 520 -4.09 -3.08 14.64
C LEU A 520 -5.30 -3.23 13.72
N ALA A 521 -6.02 -2.14 13.45
CA ALA A 521 -7.10 -2.08 12.46
C ALA A 521 -6.60 -2.16 11.00
N GLY A 522 -5.28 -2.21 10.75
CA GLY A 522 -4.70 -2.33 9.41
C GLY A 522 -4.36 -1.01 8.72
N GLY A 523 -4.28 0.09 9.46
CA GLY A 523 -3.96 1.41 8.90
C GLY A 523 -2.59 1.53 8.21
N GLU A 524 -1.67 0.59 8.50
CA GLU A 524 -0.33 0.51 7.88
C GLU A 524 -0.14 -0.76 7.03
N GLY A 525 -1.15 -1.63 6.95
CA GLY A 525 -1.12 -2.88 6.18
C GLY A 525 -1.87 -4.03 6.86
N GLY A 526 -2.20 -5.06 6.08
CA GLY A 526 -2.95 -6.24 6.55
C GLY A 526 -2.12 -7.37 7.17
N GLU A 527 -0.79 -7.30 7.05
CA GLU A 527 0.14 -8.31 7.57
C GLU A 527 0.14 -8.35 9.10
N ALA A 528 0.13 -9.55 9.68
CA ALA A 528 0.00 -9.72 11.14
C ALA A 528 1.09 -8.99 11.92
N HIS A 529 2.35 -9.09 11.48
CA HIS A 529 3.47 -8.42 12.12
C HIS A 529 3.34 -6.88 12.04
N VAL A 530 2.89 -6.33 10.91
CA VAL A 530 2.65 -4.87 10.75
C VAL A 530 1.56 -4.40 11.71
N ARG A 531 0.45 -5.13 11.79
CA ARG A 531 -0.68 -4.81 12.67
C ARG A 531 -0.28 -4.82 14.15
N LEU A 532 0.62 -5.73 14.53
CA LEU A 532 1.13 -5.85 15.89
C LEU A 532 2.31 -4.91 16.19
N GLY A 533 2.80 -4.14 15.21
CA GLY A 533 3.99 -3.29 15.36
C GLY A 533 5.27 -4.10 15.59
N LEU A 534 5.29 -5.34 15.09
CA LEU A 534 6.40 -6.27 15.16
C LEU A 534 7.21 -6.24 13.86
N PRO A 535 8.50 -6.58 13.92
CA PRO A 535 9.29 -6.71 12.71
C PRO A 535 8.82 -7.92 11.88
N VAL A 536 9.05 -7.88 10.57
CA VAL A 536 8.63 -8.92 9.61
C VAL A 536 9.15 -10.33 9.93
N ASP A 537 10.23 -10.43 10.69
CA ASP A 537 10.89 -11.65 11.13
C ASP A 537 10.51 -12.07 12.56
N ALA A 538 9.45 -11.50 13.14
CA ALA A 538 8.96 -11.92 14.45
C ALA A 538 8.52 -13.39 14.43
N ASP A 539 9.02 -14.17 15.40
CA ASP A 539 8.66 -15.58 15.51
C ASP A 539 7.16 -15.76 15.84
N PRO A 540 6.57 -16.93 15.52
CA PRO A 540 5.16 -17.18 15.73
C PRO A 540 4.70 -17.07 17.20
N GLU A 541 5.56 -17.37 18.15
CA GLU A 541 5.25 -17.30 19.58
C GLU A 541 5.12 -15.84 20.02
N ARG A 542 6.07 -14.99 19.62
CA ARG A 542 6.05 -13.55 19.85
C ARG A 542 4.89 -12.86 19.13
N MET A 543 4.55 -13.29 17.91
CA MET A 543 3.35 -12.81 17.21
C MET A 543 2.08 -13.18 17.99
N ARG A 544 1.98 -14.43 18.47
CA ARG A 544 0.84 -14.91 19.26
C ARG A 544 0.71 -14.16 20.59
N ASP A 545 1.81 -13.95 21.30
CA ASP A 545 1.82 -13.21 22.57
C ASP A 545 1.41 -11.76 22.39
N ALA A 546 1.90 -11.09 21.34
CA ALA A 546 1.51 -9.72 21.01
C ALA A 546 0.02 -9.64 20.64
N ALA A 547 -0.51 -10.61 19.89
CA ALA A 547 -1.92 -10.67 19.55
C ALA A 547 -2.81 -10.95 20.78
N LEU A 548 -2.39 -11.84 21.68
CA LEU A 548 -3.08 -12.09 22.96
C LEU A 548 -3.06 -10.84 23.86
N ALA A 549 -1.94 -10.12 23.92
CA ALA A 549 -1.84 -8.88 24.68
C ALA A 549 -2.75 -7.78 24.10
N ALA A 550 -2.82 -7.66 22.78
CA ALA A 550 -3.73 -6.75 22.10
C ALA A 550 -5.20 -7.12 22.39
N LEU A 551 -5.55 -8.41 22.31
CA LEU A 551 -6.88 -8.90 22.61
C LEU A 551 -7.29 -8.59 24.06
N ALA A 552 -6.45 -8.94 25.03
CA ALA A 552 -6.71 -8.69 26.44
C ALA A 552 -6.90 -7.19 26.74
N ARG A 553 -6.09 -6.32 26.11
CA ARG A 553 -6.26 -4.87 26.22
C ARG A 553 -7.64 -4.43 25.76
N TRP A 554 -8.09 -4.86 24.59
CA TRP A 554 -9.35 -4.39 24.02
C TRP A 554 -10.58 -4.98 24.70
N GLN A 555 -10.50 -6.22 25.21
CA GLN A 555 -11.53 -6.81 26.07
C GLN A 555 -11.71 -6.02 27.38
N GLN A 556 -10.62 -5.59 28.01
CA GLN A 556 -10.69 -4.73 29.20
C GLN A 556 -11.31 -3.37 28.88
N VAL A 557 -11.01 -2.81 27.71
CA VAL A 557 -11.59 -1.54 27.27
C VAL A 557 -13.08 -1.68 26.97
N ALA A 558 -13.50 -2.77 26.32
CA ALA A 558 -14.90 -3.02 25.94
C ALA A 558 -15.80 -3.23 27.17
N THR A 559 -15.27 -3.88 28.22
CA THR A 559 -15.96 -4.12 29.50
C THR A 559 -15.90 -2.93 30.46
N GLY A 560 -15.00 -1.97 30.23
CA GLY A 560 -14.86 -0.76 31.04
C GLY A 560 -16.00 0.25 30.87
N PRO A 561 -16.23 1.13 31.87
CA PRO A 561 -17.24 2.19 31.75
C PRO A 561 -16.85 3.18 30.63
N GLY A 562 -17.78 3.43 29.71
CA GLY A 562 -17.56 4.29 28.55
C GLY A 562 -18.80 4.56 27.71
N GLY A 563 -18.73 5.56 26.82
CA GLY A 563 -19.79 5.88 25.87
C GLY A 563 -19.90 4.85 24.73
N ALA A 564 -21.01 4.86 24.00
CA ALA A 564 -21.29 3.91 22.92
C ALA A 564 -20.20 3.87 21.84
N ALA A 565 -19.67 5.03 21.44
CA ALA A 565 -18.59 5.12 20.44
C ALA A 565 -17.30 4.41 20.90
N ARG A 566 -16.95 4.52 22.20
CA ARG A 566 -15.78 3.85 22.77
C ARG A 566 -15.93 2.33 22.74
N ARG A 567 -17.11 1.81 23.08
CA ARG A 567 -17.40 0.37 23.06
C ARG A 567 -17.33 -0.20 21.65
N ARG A 568 -17.99 0.46 20.68
CA ARG A 568 -17.94 0.07 19.27
C ARG A 568 -16.50 -0.06 18.76
N VAL A 569 -15.65 0.93 19.04
CA VAL A 569 -14.24 0.89 18.63
C VAL A 569 -13.49 -0.25 19.31
N ALA A 570 -13.72 -0.48 20.60
CA ALA A 570 -13.10 -1.57 21.32
C ALA A 570 -13.50 -2.94 20.75
N GLU A 571 -14.78 -3.13 20.42
CA GLU A 571 -15.29 -4.35 19.77
C GLU A 571 -14.64 -4.58 18.39
N VAL A 572 -14.46 -3.53 17.58
CA VAL A 572 -13.75 -3.63 16.29
C VAL A 572 -12.31 -4.09 16.51
N LEU A 573 -11.60 -3.48 17.46
CA LEU A 573 -10.19 -3.79 17.70
C LEU A 573 -9.99 -5.12 18.41
N GLU A 574 -10.95 -5.55 19.23
CA GLU A 574 -11.04 -6.89 19.80
C GLU A 574 -11.14 -7.94 18.68
N ARG A 575 -12.13 -7.82 17.78
CA ARG A 575 -12.25 -8.74 16.63
C ARG A 575 -11.04 -8.72 15.72
N SER A 576 -10.37 -7.57 15.59
CA SER A 576 -9.13 -7.44 14.81
C SER A 576 -8.01 -8.29 15.42
N ALA A 577 -7.86 -8.26 16.75
CA ALA A 577 -6.89 -9.08 17.47
C ALA A 577 -7.26 -10.57 17.46
N GLU A 578 -8.54 -10.92 17.61
CA GLU A 578 -9.02 -12.31 17.48
C GLU A 578 -8.73 -12.87 16.08
N GLY A 579 -8.98 -12.08 15.04
CA GLY A 579 -8.70 -12.46 13.65
C GLY A 579 -7.22 -12.74 13.38
N LEU A 580 -6.30 -12.11 14.12
CA LEU A 580 -4.87 -12.41 14.05
C LEU A 580 -4.50 -13.74 14.74
N LEU A 581 -5.26 -14.16 15.76
CA LEU A 581 -5.05 -15.42 16.48
C LEU A 581 -5.66 -16.64 15.77
N ALA A 582 -6.63 -16.40 14.89
CA ALA A 582 -7.31 -17.42 14.11
C ALA A 582 -6.58 -17.80 12.80
N ARG A 583 -5.50 -17.08 12.46
CA ARG A 583 -4.72 -17.24 11.22
C ARG A 583 -3.51 -18.14 11.41
#